data_AF-A0A437GUM3-F1
#
_entry.id   AF-A0A437GUM3-F1
#
_cell.length_a   1.000
_cell.length_b   1.000
_cell.length_c   1.000
_cell.angle_alpha   90.00
_cell.angle_beta   90.00
_cell.angle_gamma   90.00
#
_symmetry.space_group_name_H-M   'P 1'
#
loop_
_entity.id
_entity.type
_entity.pdbx_description
1 polymer ?
#
loop_
_entity_poly.entity_id
_entity_poly.type
_entity_poly.pdbx_seq_one_letter_code
_entity_poly.pdbx_strand_id
1 'polypeptide(L)'
;MKFLNFLVRKSGITPAEFREHYETSHVPLAFKTFPQITEHHRYYATEGGAMFPPGVDQPWDAIVAITLTDRQGLDDMFALLSDPERSKEILEDGDKFLDGPKCGMLIVEDEITRR
;
A
#
# COMPACT_ATOMS: atom_id res chain seq x y z
N MET A 1 8.24 -8.65 10.39
CA MET A 1 7.87 -9.11 9.03
C MET A 1 7.66 -7.89 8.14
N LYS A 2 7.94 -7.97 6.83
CA LYS A 2 7.71 -6.83 5.92
C LYS A 2 6.94 -7.27 4.68
N PHE A 3 6.12 -6.37 4.15
CA PHE A 3 5.53 -6.52 2.84
C PHE A 3 5.54 -5.20 2.07
N LEU A 4 5.54 -5.31 0.75
CA LEU A 4 5.40 -4.20 -0.18
C LEU A 4 4.01 -4.24 -0.79
N ASN A 5 3.30 -3.12 -0.75
CA ASN A 5 2.10 -2.88 -1.54
C ASN A 5 2.45 -2.05 -2.77
N PHE A 6 1.89 -2.44 -3.90
CA PHE A 6 2.00 -1.74 -5.17
C PHE A 6 0.64 -1.16 -5.49
N LEU A 7 0.51 0.16 -5.43
CA LEU A 7 -0.76 0.86 -5.46
C LEU A 7 -0.96 1.54 -6.82
N VAL A 8 -2.16 1.41 -7.37
CA VAL A 8 -2.59 2.02 -8.62
C VAL A 8 -3.83 2.84 -8.35
N ARG A 9 -3.87 4.10 -8.81
CA ARG A 9 -5.04 4.96 -8.66
C ARG A 9 -6.13 4.58 -9.67
N LYS A 10 -7.40 4.79 -9.30
CA LYS A 10 -8.52 4.68 -10.25
C LYS A 10 -8.38 5.68 -11.40
N SER A 11 -8.92 5.31 -12.56
CA SER A 11 -9.06 6.23 -13.68
C SER A 11 -9.85 7.47 -13.28
N GLY A 12 -9.38 8.65 -13.67
CA GLY A 12 -10.02 9.93 -13.37
C GLY A 12 -9.55 10.61 -12.07
N ILE A 13 -8.79 9.91 -11.21
CA ILE A 13 -8.18 10.51 -10.02
C ILE A 13 -6.78 10.99 -10.38
N THR A 14 -6.42 12.23 -10.11
CA THR A 14 -5.08 12.75 -10.38
C THR A 14 -4.04 12.21 -9.38
N PRO A 15 -2.73 12.26 -9.71
CA PRO A 15 -1.69 11.87 -8.75
C PRO A 15 -1.73 12.69 -7.43
N ALA A 16 -2.13 13.96 -7.50
CA ALA A 16 -2.26 14.82 -6.33
C ALA A 16 -3.45 14.39 -5.44
N GLU A 17 -4.63 14.15 -6.03
CA GLU A 17 -5.81 13.66 -5.30
C GLU A 17 -5.56 12.28 -4.69
N PHE A 18 -4.88 11.39 -5.42
CA PHE A 18 -4.46 10.09 -4.92
C PHE A 18 -3.60 10.23 -3.66
N ARG A 19 -2.56 11.07 -3.71
CA ARG A 19 -1.67 11.29 -2.57
C ARG A 19 -2.41 11.94 -1.40
N GLU A 20 -3.23 12.94 -1.66
CA GLU A 20 -4.00 13.65 -0.64
C GLU A 20 -4.93 12.68 0.12
N HIS A 21 -5.75 11.90 -0.60
CA HIS A 21 -6.65 10.93 0.03
C HIS A 21 -5.87 9.85 0.79
N TYR A 22 -4.77 9.36 0.20
CA TYR A 22 -3.95 8.34 0.85
C TYR A 22 -3.36 8.83 2.17
N GLU A 23 -2.75 10.02 2.19
CA GLU A 23 -2.04 10.53 3.37
C GLU A 23 -3.00 11.05 4.45
N THR A 24 -4.12 11.66 4.06
CA THR A 24 -5.03 12.33 5.02
C THR A 24 -6.17 11.45 5.52
N SER A 25 -6.57 10.43 4.76
CA SER A 25 -7.66 9.50 5.11
C SER A 25 -7.14 8.09 5.32
N HIS A 26 -6.53 7.50 4.28
CA HIS A 26 -6.25 6.07 4.26
C HIS A 26 -5.16 5.65 5.25
N VAL A 27 -4.05 6.40 5.34
CA VAL A 27 -2.93 6.08 6.24
C VAL A 27 -3.36 6.14 7.72
N PRO A 28 -4.01 7.21 8.23
CA PRO A 28 -4.53 7.23 9.60
C PRO A 28 -5.48 6.06 9.89
N LEU A 29 -6.38 5.75 8.94
CA LEU A 29 -7.28 4.63 9.06
C LEU A 29 -6.54 3.29 9.11
N ALA A 30 -5.52 3.09 8.29
CA ALA A 30 -4.70 1.88 8.30
C ALA A 30 -4.01 1.67 9.65
N PHE A 31 -3.44 2.72 10.27
CA PHE A 31 -2.85 2.61 11.61
C PHE A 31 -3.88 2.31 12.71
N LYS A 32 -5.09 2.88 12.61
CA LYS A 32 -6.20 2.57 13.53
C LYS A 32 -6.65 1.12 13.39
N THR A 33 -6.75 0.62 12.16
CA THR A 33 -7.24 -0.72 11.85
C THR A 33 -6.20 -1.81 12.13
N PHE A 34 -4.93 -1.51 11.88
CA PHE A 34 -3.82 -2.47 11.98
C PHE A 34 -2.78 -2.00 13.02
N PRO A 35 -3.04 -2.18 14.32
CA PRO A 35 -2.13 -1.75 15.38
C PRO A 35 -0.76 -2.47 15.37
N GLN A 36 -0.64 -3.57 14.64
CA GLN A 36 0.61 -4.32 14.44
C GLN A 36 1.62 -3.64 13.50
N ILE A 37 1.23 -2.57 12.79
CA ILE A 37 2.13 -1.82 11.90
C ILE A 37 3.12 -1.03 12.75
N THR A 38 4.41 -1.31 12.57
CA THR A 38 5.50 -0.63 13.29
C THR A 38 6.19 0.44 12.44
N GLU A 39 6.24 0.24 11.11
CA GLU A 39 6.78 1.21 10.17
C GLU A 39 5.96 1.22 8.89
N HIS A 40 5.85 2.39 8.26
CA HIS A 40 5.08 2.57 7.03
C HIS A 40 5.78 3.59 6.13
N HIS A 41 6.56 3.09 5.18
CA HIS A 41 7.28 3.92 4.19
C HIS A 41 6.47 4.01 2.91
N ARG A 42 6.41 5.20 2.31
CA ARG A 42 5.63 5.48 1.10
C ARG A 42 6.52 6.10 0.04
N TYR A 43 6.56 5.47 -1.12
CA TYR A 43 7.39 5.87 -2.26
C TYR A 43 6.47 6.16 -3.43
N TYR A 44 6.27 7.44 -3.72
CA TYR A 44 5.43 7.85 -4.83
C TYR A 44 6.24 7.94 -6.12
N ALA A 45 5.62 7.53 -7.22
CA ALA A 45 6.15 7.78 -8.54
C ALA A 45 6.29 9.28 -8.78
N THR A 46 7.45 9.70 -9.30
CA THR A 46 7.64 11.05 -9.81
C THR A 46 7.33 11.09 -11.30
N GLU A 47 6.78 12.20 -11.77
CA GLU A 47 6.57 12.42 -13.19
C GLU A 47 7.91 12.31 -13.94
N GLY A 48 7.95 11.48 -14.98
CA GLY A 48 9.18 11.19 -15.74
C GLY A 48 10.27 10.44 -14.96
N GLY A 49 10.02 10.01 -13.72
CA GLY A 49 10.99 9.24 -12.92
C GLY A 49 11.07 7.76 -13.29
N ALA A 50 10.19 7.30 -14.17
CA ALA A 50 10.12 5.92 -14.63
C ALA A 50 11.29 5.62 -15.58
N MET A 51 12.16 4.67 -15.20
CA MET A 51 13.22 4.14 -16.06
C MET A 51 13.06 2.63 -16.18
N PHE A 52 12.05 2.21 -16.93
CA PHE A 52 11.82 0.80 -17.22
C PHE A 52 12.30 0.44 -18.63
N PRO A 53 12.65 -0.83 -18.88
CA PRO A 53 12.95 -1.28 -20.23
C PRO A 53 11.80 -0.99 -21.21
N PRO A 54 12.09 -0.79 -22.51
CA PRO A 54 11.05 -0.61 -23.51
C PRO A 54 10.01 -1.74 -23.48
N GLY A 55 8.72 -1.36 -23.49
CA GLY A 55 7.60 -2.31 -23.43
C GLY A 55 7.17 -2.73 -22.03
N VAL A 56 7.81 -2.20 -20.98
CA VAL A 56 7.35 -2.34 -19.60
C VAL A 56 6.61 -1.07 -19.20
N ASP A 57 5.30 -1.17 -19.05
CA ASP A 57 4.52 -0.09 -18.44
C ASP A 57 4.86 -0.01 -16.95
N GLN A 58 4.90 1.21 -16.40
CA GLN A 58 4.90 1.42 -14.96
C GLN A 58 3.44 1.52 -14.49
N PRO A 59 2.85 0.47 -13.91
CA PRO A 59 1.43 0.52 -13.57
C PRO A 59 1.17 1.22 -12.23
N TRP A 60 2.18 1.44 -11.38
CA TRP A 60 1.97 1.85 -9.97
C TRP A 60 2.24 3.33 -9.71
N ASP A 61 1.33 3.99 -9.00
CA ASP A 61 1.47 5.38 -8.55
C ASP A 61 2.26 5.49 -7.23
N ALA A 62 2.23 4.44 -6.41
CA ALA A 62 3.03 4.34 -5.20
C ALA A 62 3.44 2.91 -4.87
N ILE A 63 4.61 2.76 -4.25
CA ILE A 63 5.04 1.55 -3.57
C ILE A 63 5.10 1.85 -2.09
N VAL A 64 4.60 0.95 -1.26
CA VAL A 64 4.49 1.16 0.18
C VAL A 64 5.12 -0.02 0.88
N ALA A 65 6.11 0.24 1.74
CA ALA A 65 6.70 -0.78 2.59
C ALA A 65 6.09 -0.70 3.99
N ILE A 66 5.52 -1.80 4.45
CA ILE A 66 4.92 -1.92 5.78
C ILE A 66 5.71 -2.95 6.58
N THR A 67 6.23 -2.54 7.73
CA THR A 67 6.84 -3.42 8.71
C THR A 67 5.79 -3.76 9.79
N LEU A 68 5.69 -5.04 10.10
CA LEU A 68 4.89 -5.58 11.20
C LEU A 68 5.80 -6.14 12.29
N THR A 69 5.31 -6.14 13.53
CA THR A 69 6.01 -6.67 14.71
C THR A 69 6.61 -8.06 14.46
N ASP A 70 5.81 -9.00 13.96
CA ASP A 70 6.21 -10.39 13.76
C ASP A 70 5.31 -11.09 12.71
N ARG A 71 5.39 -12.43 12.66
CA ARG A 71 4.55 -13.24 11.77
C ARG A 71 3.09 -13.27 12.23
N GLN A 72 2.82 -13.28 13.54
CA GLN A 72 1.46 -13.26 14.07
C GLN A 72 0.73 -11.99 13.63
N GLY A 73 1.41 -10.84 13.64
CA GLY A 73 0.82 -9.59 13.15
C GLY A 73 0.39 -9.65 11.68
N LEU A 74 1.09 -10.40 10.84
CA LEU A 74 0.70 -10.61 9.44
C LEU A 74 -0.53 -11.51 9.34
N ASP A 75 -0.55 -12.59 10.10
CA ASP A 75 -1.68 -13.52 10.12
C ASP A 75 -2.95 -12.82 10.67
N ASP A 76 -2.81 -11.98 11.71
CA ASP A 76 -3.88 -11.15 12.26
C ASP A 76 -4.41 -10.13 11.26
N MET A 77 -3.51 -9.53 10.44
CA MET A 77 -3.89 -8.62 9.38
C MET A 77 -4.76 -9.32 8.34
N PHE A 78 -4.32 -10.49 7.86
CA PHE A 78 -5.10 -11.27 6.90
C PHE A 78 -6.42 -11.77 7.48
N ALA A 79 -6.44 -12.18 8.75
CA ALA A 79 -7.65 -12.58 9.43
C ALA A 79 -8.66 -11.41 9.49
N LEU A 80 -8.21 -10.19 9.82
CA LEU A 80 -9.06 -8.99 9.79
C LEU A 80 -9.57 -8.70 8.38
N LEU A 81 -8.70 -8.73 7.38
CA LEU A 81 -9.08 -8.49 5.98
C LEU A 81 -10.05 -9.54 5.42
N SER A 82 -10.04 -10.76 5.96
CA SER A 82 -10.99 -11.82 5.58
C SER A 82 -12.37 -11.69 6.23
N ASP A 83 -12.49 -10.85 7.26
CA ASP A 83 -13.75 -10.55 7.93
C ASP A 83 -14.41 -9.34 7.27
N PRO A 84 -15.56 -9.50 6.58
CA PRO A 84 -16.18 -8.41 5.83
C PRO A 84 -16.63 -7.25 6.71
N GLU A 85 -17.04 -7.49 7.96
CA GLU A 85 -17.52 -6.43 8.84
C GLU A 85 -16.36 -5.61 9.41
N ARG A 86 -15.26 -6.30 9.76
CA ARG A 86 -14.08 -5.63 10.33
C ARG A 86 -13.25 -4.91 9.28
N SER A 87 -13.20 -5.42 8.05
CA SER A 87 -12.43 -4.83 6.95
C SER A 87 -13.22 -3.78 6.16
N LYS A 88 -14.54 -3.67 6.37
CA LYS A 88 -15.43 -2.77 5.62
C LYS A 88 -14.88 -1.35 5.51
N GLU A 89 -14.54 -0.72 6.63
CA GLU A 89 -14.11 0.70 6.65
C GLU A 89 -12.86 0.92 5.78
N ILE A 90 -11.84 0.06 5.91
CA ILE A 90 -10.59 0.19 5.16
C ILE A 90 -10.74 -0.17 3.68
N LEU A 91 -11.57 -1.17 3.35
CA LEU A 91 -11.83 -1.58 1.96
C LEU A 91 -12.68 -0.54 1.22
N GLU A 92 -13.73 -0.01 1.86
CA GLU A 92 -14.54 1.07 1.28
C GLU A 92 -13.73 2.35 1.11
N ASP A 93 -12.84 2.68 2.04
CA ASP A 93 -11.94 3.80 1.86
C ASP A 93 -10.94 3.58 0.73
N GLY A 94 -10.35 2.37 0.64
CA GLY A 94 -9.50 1.94 -0.47
C GLY A 94 -10.19 2.10 -1.83
N ASP A 95 -11.44 1.64 -1.94
CA ASP A 95 -12.20 1.68 -3.19
C ASP A 95 -12.50 3.11 -3.69
N LYS A 96 -12.43 4.13 -2.83
CA LYS A 96 -12.58 5.52 -3.31
C LYS A 96 -11.48 5.94 -4.27
N PHE A 97 -10.27 5.38 -4.13
CA PHE A 97 -9.10 5.88 -4.85
C PHE A 97 -8.19 4.83 -5.50
N LEU A 98 -8.25 3.56 -5.09
CA LEU A 98 -7.42 2.48 -5.62
C LEU A 98 -8.12 1.69 -6.73
N ASP A 99 -7.40 1.40 -7.81
CA ASP A 99 -7.77 0.37 -8.78
C ASP A 99 -7.37 -1.00 -8.22
N GLY A 100 -8.21 -1.54 -7.34
CA GLY A 100 -7.95 -2.77 -6.58
C GLY A 100 -7.41 -3.94 -7.42
N PRO A 101 -8.04 -4.28 -8.57
CA PRO A 101 -7.55 -5.35 -9.45
C PRO A 101 -6.14 -5.14 -10.02
N LYS A 102 -5.61 -3.90 -10.02
CA LYS A 102 -4.24 -3.60 -10.45
C LYS A 102 -3.27 -3.40 -9.29
N CYS A 103 -3.79 -3.32 -8.06
CA CYS A 103 -2.95 -3.29 -6.88
C CYS A 103 -2.37 -4.68 -6.60
N GLY A 104 -1.23 -4.72 -5.93
CA GLY A 104 -0.56 -5.96 -5.56
C GLY A 104 0.10 -5.89 -4.19
N MET A 105 0.38 -7.05 -3.61
CA MET A 105 1.12 -7.19 -2.37
C MET A 105 2.21 -8.26 -2.54
N LEU A 106 3.39 -8.01 -1.98
CA LEU A 106 4.47 -8.98 -1.91
C LEU A 106 5.03 -9.01 -0.48
N ILE A 107 5.08 -10.18 0.14
CA ILE A 107 5.81 -10.38 1.40
C ILE A 107 7.30 -10.47 1.06
N VAL A 108 8.12 -9.71 1.79
CA VAL A 108 9.55 -9.56 1.49
C VAL A 108 10.41 -9.76 2.73
N GLU A 109 11.66 -10.11 2.51
CA GLU A 109 12.74 -10.07 3.49
C GLU A 109 13.68 -8.91 3.15
N ASP A 110 14.28 -8.31 4.19
CA ASP A 110 15.24 -7.22 4.01
C ASP A 110 16.67 -7.74 4.11
N GLU A 111 17.48 -7.45 3.09
CA GLU A 111 18.94 -7.50 3.18
C GLU A 111 19.49 -6.09 3.00
N ILE A 112 20.18 -5.58 4.02
CA ILE A 112 20.68 -4.20 4.00
C ILE A 112 22.21 -4.22 4.07
N THR A 113 22.86 -3.73 3.01
CA THR A 113 24.29 -3.40 3.02
C THR A 113 24.43 -1.89 3.20
N ARG A 114 25.24 -1.47 4.18
CA ARG A 114 25.54 -0.05 4.43
C ARG A 114 26.99 0.24 4.04
N ARG A 115 27.24 1.43 3.51
CA ARG A 115 28.57 1.91 3.12
C ARG A 115 29.36 2.40 4.32
#